data_AF-A0A256H1W8-F1
#
_entry.id   AF-A0A256H1W8-F1
#
_cell.length_a   1.000
_cell.length_b   1.000
_cell.length_c   1.000
_cell.angle_alpha   90.00
_cell.angle_beta   90.00
_cell.angle_gamma   90.00
#
_symmetry.space_group_name_H-M   'P 1'
#
loop_
_entity.id
_entity.type
_entity.pdbx_description
1 polymer ?
#
loop_
_entity_poly.entity_id
_entity_poly.type
_entity_poly.pdbx_seq_one_letter_code
_entity_poly.pdbx_strand_id
1 'polypeptide(L)' 'MRDTLGSTGIVGVLLVLLSVGLLTAYDPVVGGGIALLLAGLGLIAKGVADSAMRMFGLK' A
#
# COMPACT_ATOMS: atom_id res chain seq x y z
N MET A 1 1.56 -13.98 3.52
CA MET A 1 0.87 -12.67 3.61
C MET A 1 -0.56 -12.69 3.06
N ARG A 2 -0.95 -13.61 2.15
CA ARG A 2 -2.36 -13.76 1.70
C ARG A 2 -3.34 -14.02 2.85
N ASP A 3 -2.93 -14.76 3.87
CA ASP A 3 -3.80 -15.08 5.01
C ASP A 3 -3.92 -13.93 6.04
N THR A 4 -3.08 -12.89 5.95
CA THR A 4 -2.98 -11.81 6.94
C THR A 4 -3.67 -10.51 6.51
N LEU A 5 -3.85 -10.30 5.19
CA LEU A 5 -4.53 -9.11 4.66
C LEU A 5 -6.06 -9.15 4.86
N GLY A 6 -6.62 -10.35 5.07
CA GLY A 6 -8.06 -10.57 5.00
C GLY A 6 -8.62 -10.28 3.60
N SER A 7 -9.92 -10.54 3.40
CA SER A 7 -10.61 -10.23 2.14
C SER A 7 -10.56 -8.73 1.83
N THR A 8 -10.74 -7.89 2.85
CA THR A 8 -10.72 -6.42 2.71
C THR A 8 -9.36 -5.88 2.26
N GLY A 9 -8.26 -6.39 2.81
CA GLY A 9 -6.91 -5.94 2.41
C GLY A 9 -6.59 -6.31 0.96
N ILE A 10 -7.03 -7.49 0.50
CA ILE A 10 -6.87 -7.91 -0.89
C ILE A 10 -7.66 -6.99 -1.83
N VAL A 11 -8.92 -6.67 -1.50
CA VAL A 11 -9.74 -5.73 -2.28
C VAL A 11 -9.08 -4.35 -2.33
N GLY A 12 -8.54 -3.87 -1.20
CA GLY A 12 -7.81 -2.60 -1.14
C GLY A 12 -6.60 -2.57 -2.08
N VAL A 13 -5.77 -3.63 -2.07
CA VAL A 13 -4.62 -3.73 -2.98
C VAL A 13 -5.06 -3.73 -4.45
N LEU A 14 -6.11 -4.47 -4.78
CA LEU A 14 -6.64 -4.49 -6.16
C LEU A 14 -7.11 -3.11 -6.62
N LEU A 15 -7.83 -2.37 -5.76
CA LEU A 15 -8.28 -1.01 -6.08
C LEU A 15 -7.09 -0.06 -6.28
N VAL A 16 -6.05 -0.17 -5.46
CA VAL A 16 -4.82 0.62 -5.61
C VAL A 16 -4.15 0.33 -6.95
N LEU A 17 -3.96 -0.96 -7.28
CA LEU A 17 -3.33 -1.36 -8.53
C LEU A 17 -4.14 -0.94 -9.76
N LEU A 18 -5.47 -1.06 -9.71
CA LEU A 18 -6.36 -0.59 -10.77
C LEU A 18 -6.26 0.92 -10.96
N SER A 19 -6.24 1.69 -9.86
CA SER A 19 -6.15 3.15 -9.92
C SER A 19 -4.83 3.60 -10.54
N VAL A 20 -3.70 3.03 -10.08
CA VAL A 20 -2.38 3.32 -10.64
C VAL A 20 -2.30 2.89 -12.10
N GLY A 21 -2.81 1.70 -12.44
CA GLY A 21 -2.81 1.20 -13.80
C GLY A 21 -3.61 2.08 -14.76
N LEU A 22 -4.81 2.50 -14.36
CA LEU A 22 -5.63 3.44 -15.12
C LEU A 22 -4.89 4.76 -15.35
N LEU A 23 -4.35 5.36 -14.28
CA LEU A 23 -3.67 6.64 -14.40
C LEU A 23 -2.41 6.57 -15.27
N THR A 24 -1.64 5.49 -15.12
CA THR A 24 -0.43 5.23 -15.91
C THR A 24 -0.74 5.04 -17.40
N ALA A 25 -1.91 4.48 -17.73
CA ALA A 25 -2.35 4.34 -19.12
C ALA A 25 -2.69 5.69 -19.79
N TYR A 26 -3.13 6.69 -19.02
CA TYR A 26 -3.38 8.04 -19.51
C TYR A 26 -2.11 8.90 -19.53
N ASP A 27 -1.36 8.91 -18.42
CA ASP A 27 -0.11 9.64 -18.27
C ASP A 27 0.88 8.83 -17.42
N PRO A 28 1.92 8.24 -18.03
CA PRO A 28 2.90 7.42 -17.33
C PRO A 28 3.69 8.16 -16.26
N VAL A 29 3.93 9.47 -16.44
CA VAL A 29 4.72 10.28 -15.52
C VAL A 29 3.91 10.54 -14.25
N VAL A 30 2.64 10.92 -14.41
CA VAL A 30 1.72 11.10 -13.28
C VAL A 30 1.48 9.76 -12.57
N GLY A 31 1.24 8.69 -13.33
CA GLY A 31 1.07 7.33 -12.80
C GLY A 31 2.27 6.88 -11.97
N GLY A 32 3.49 7.09 -12.49
CA GLY A 32 4.73 6.80 -11.76
C GLY A 32 4.88 7.64 -10.49
N GLY A 33 4.54 8.93 -10.55
CA GLY A 33 4.54 9.81 -9.38
C GLY A 33 3.60 9.34 -8.27
N ILE A 34 2.38 8.94 -8.62
CA ILE A 34 1.41 8.40 -7.65
C ILE A 34 1.88 7.05 -7.10
N ALA A 35 2.42 6.16 -7.94
CA ALA A 35 2.95 4.88 -7.47
C ALA A 35 4.06 5.08 -6.42
N LEU A 36 4.97 6.04 -6.66
CA LEU A 36 6.04 6.37 -5.73
C LEU A 36 5.50 6.97 -4.41
N LEU A 37 4.50 7.84 -4.49
CA LEU A 37 3.80 8.38 -3.32
C LEU A 37 3.16 7.26 -2.49
N LEU A 38 2.44 6.32 -3.13
CA LEU A 38 1.80 5.20 -2.46
C LEU A 38 2.82 4.25 -1.83
N ALA A 39 3.96 4.01 -2.48
CA ALA A 39 5.04 3.23 -1.90
C ALA A 39 5.59 3.89 -0.62
N GLY A 40 5.80 5.22 -0.65
CA GLY A 40 6.20 5.99 0.52
C GLY A 40 5.20 5.89 1.66
N LEU A 41 3.90 6.07 1.38
CA LEU A 41 2.83 5.90 2.36
C LEU A 41 2.79 4.49 2.95
N GLY A 42 2.98 3.46 2.12
CA GLY A 42 3.05 2.08 2.57
C GLY A 42 4.22 1.83 3.54
N LEU A 43 5.38 2.42 3.28
CA LEU A 43 6.54 2.35 4.19
C LEU A 43 6.26 3.05 5.52
N ILE A 44 5.63 4.24 5.49
CA ILE A 44 5.22 4.97 6.70
C ILE A 44 4.24 4.12 7.51
N ALA A 45 3.18 3.61 6.87
CA ALA A 45 2.17 2.79 7.53
C ALA A 45 2.78 1.53 8.15
N LYS A 46 3.72 0.87 7.45
CA LYS A 46 4.48 -0.26 7.99
C LYS A 46 5.29 0.16 9.22
N GLY A 47 6.03 1.27 9.15
CA GLY A 47 6.83 1.75 10.29
C GLY A 47 5.97 2.06 11.52
N VAL A 48 4.77 2.63 11.31
CA VAL A 48 3.78 2.86 12.37
C VAL A 48 3.26 1.54 12.94
N ALA A 49 2.89 0.58 12.08
CA ALA A 49 2.41 -0.73 12.51
C ALA A 49 3.47 -1.51 13.29
N ASP A 50 4.71 -1.56 12.79
CA ASP A 50 5.85 -2.20 13.46
C ASP A 50 6.11 -1.55 14.83
N SER A 51 6.05 -0.22 14.92
CA SER A 51 6.19 0.51 16.19
C SER A 51 5.05 0.20 17.15
N ALA A 52 3.82 0.09 16.65
CA ALA A 52 2.65 -0.28 17.44
C ALA A 52 2.77 -1.71 17.99
N MET A 53 3.14 -2.68 17.15
CA MET A 53 3.32 -4.07 17.57
C MET A 53 4.39 -4.20 18.65
N ARG A 54 5.51 -3.47 18.52
CA ARG A 54 6.58 -3.43 19.53
C ARG A 54 6.11 -2.94 20.90
N MET A 55 5.19 -1.98 20.95
CA MET A 55 4.63 -1.49 22.22
C MET A 55 3.83 -2.58 22.97
N PHE A 56 3.32 -3.59 22.26
CA PHE A 56 2.61 -4.73 22.84
C PHE A 56 3.49 -5.98 23.00
N GLY A 57 4.81 -5.86 22.86
CA GLY A 57 5.75 -6.98 22.96
C GLY A 57 5.67 -7.96 21.78
N LEU A 58 4.98 -7.58 20.71
CA LEU A 58 4.91 -8.33 19.46
C LEU A 58 6.06 -7.87 18.55
N LYS A 59 6.66 -8.81 17.80
CA LYS A 59 7.75 -8.52 16.86
C LYS A 59 7.26 -7.77 15.64
#